data_AF-A0A662U786-F1
#
_entry.id   AF-A0A662U786-F1
#
_cell.length_a   1.000
_cell.length_b   1.000
_cell.length_c   1.000
_cell.angle_alpha   90.00
_cell.angle_beta   90.00
_cell.angle_gamma   90.00
#
_symmetry.space_group_name_H-M   'P 1'
#
loop_
_entity.id
_entity.type
_entity.pdbx_description
1 polymer ?
#
loop_
_entity_poly.entity_id
_entity_poly.type
_entity_poly.pdbx_seq_one_letter_code
_entity_poly.pdbx_strand_id
1 'polypeptide(L)'
;ELYRLTEKGRSYYERLLAVSGITREELRRSALARRAFVNEKAREFTQHIYVADALIAIATSRRGELDLGTIARLLNLSKARAQTYLDMYSEKGRPLRLFRRYIKPSLLRRILGFFGVNKGRWNIYYRLTSEGLHMFYRMPHYVKFKHSIPARILSLITGVGHPKLIYRRLSLIITLGNLALIISAFAGFAWVTIPVAMWLVATSILLILAMYAL
;
A
#
# COMPACT_ATOMS: atom_id res chain seq x y z
N GLU A 1 -6.15 -38.44 7.26
CA GLU A 1 -5.82 -38.99 5.92
C GLU A 1 -4.68 -38.19 5.30
N LEU A 2 -3.63 -38.88 4.83
CA LEU A 2 -2.41 -38.26 4.33
C LEU A 2 -2.53 -38.10 2.80
N TYR A 3 -2.79 -36.88 2.33
CA TYR A 3 -2.73 -36.57 0.90
C TYR A 3 -1.28 -36.73 0.42
N ARG A 4 -1.05 -37.66 -0.51
CA ARG A 4 0.27 -37.91 -1.11
C ARG A 4 0.32 -37.26 -2.50
N LEU A 5 1.34 -36.44 -2.74
CA LEU A 5 1.57 -35.85 -4.06
C LEU A 5 1.80 -36.96 -5.10
N THR A 6 1.24 -36.78 -6.29
CA THR A 6 1.57 -37.59 -7.47
C THR A 6 3.03 -37.38 -7.86
N GLU A 7 3.63 -38.30 -8.62
CA GLU A 7 5.04 -38.15 -9.07
C GLU A 7 5.30 -36.82 -9.80
N LYS A 8 4.37 -36.41 -10.67
CA LYS A 8 4.42 -35.09 -11.31
C LYS A 8 4.38 -33.96 -10.28
N GLY A 9 3.45 -34.01 -9.33
CA GLY A 9 3.33 -33.01 -8.26
C GLY A 9 4.58 -32.93 -7.39
N ARG A 10 5.22 -34.07 -7.11
CA ARG A 10 6.49 -34.15 -6.39
C ARG A 10 7.62 -33.50 -7.17
N SER A 11 7.71 -33.73 -8.48
CA SER A 11 8.72 -33.11 -9.34
C SER A 11 8.59 -31.58 -9.40
N TYR A 12 7.37 -31.05 -9.46
CA TYR A 12 7.13 -29.61 -9.47
C TYR A 12 7.47 -28.98 -8.12
N TYR A 13 7.10 -29.66 -7.03
CA TYR A 13 7.43 -29.23 -5.68
C TYR A 13 8.96 -29.20 -5.46
N GLU A 14 9.69 -30.23 -5.90
CA GLU A 14 11.15 -30.27 -5.79
C GLU A 14 11.82 -29.17 -6.62
N ARG A 15 11.31 -28.87 -7.83
CA ARG A 15 11.81 -27.76 -8.66
C ARG A 15 11.55 -26.40 -8.00
N LEU A 16 10.38 -26.19 -7.42
CA LEU A 16 10.05 -24.97 -6.68
C LEU A 16 10.98 -24.75 -5.48
N LEU A 17 11.27 -25.82 -4.73
CA LEU A 17 12.20 -25.77 -3.61
C LEU A 17 13.63 -25.44 -4.08
N ALA A 18 14.08 -26.04 -5.18
CA ALA A 18 15.40 -25.78 -5.75
C ALA A 18 15.54 -24.31 -6.21
N VAL A 19 14.53 -23.75 -6.88
CA VAL A 19 14.50 -22.33 -7.28
C VAL A 19 14.46 -21.39 -6.07
N SER A 20 13.89 -21.85 -4.96
CA SER A 20 13.82 -21.08 -3.70
C SER A 20 15.11 -21.15 -2.86
N GLY A 21 16.14 -21.86 -3.33
CA GLY A 21 17.41 -22.02 -2.63
C GLY A 21 17.39 -23.00 -1.45
N ILE A 22 16.37 -23.86 -1.37
CA ILE A 22 16.20 -24.82 -0.25
C ILE A 22 16.95 -26.11 -0.60
N THR A 23 17.95 -26.50 0.21
CA THR A 23 18.81 -27.65 -0.06
C THR A 23 18.20 -28.98 0.38
N ARG A 24 18.63 -30.10 -0.23
CA ARG A 24 18.20 -31.46 0.12
C ARG A 24 18.47 -31.84 1.59
N GLU A 25 19.44 -31.18 2.24
CA GLU A 25 19.78 -31.37 3.65
C GLU A 25 18.76 -30.72 4.58
N GLU A 26 18.24 -29.54 4.23
CA GLU A 26 17.14 -28.88 4.95
C GLU A 26 15.83 -29.70 4.85
N LEU A 27 15.64 -30.39 3.72
CA LEU A 27 14.58 -31.37 3.47
C LEU A 27 14.69 -32.64 4.34
N ARG A 28 15.86 -32.98 4.90
CA ARG A 28 16.04 -34.17 5.75
C ARG A 28 15.59 -33.98 7.19
N ARG A 29 15.27 -32.74 7.61
CA ARG A 29 14.77 -32.42 8.96
C ARG A 29 13.42 -33.11 9.24
N SER A 30 13.15 -33.37 10.52
CA SER A 30 11.89 -33.96 11.01
C SER A 30 10.67 -33.22 10.45
N ALA A 31 9.52 -33.88 10.32
CA ALA A 31 8.30 -33.26 9.76
C ALA A 31 7.93 -31.94 10.48
N LEU A 32 8.23 -31.85 11.78
CA LEU A 32 8.01 -30.68 12.61
C LEU A 32 9.00 -29.54 12.28
N ALA A 33 10.28 -29.86 12.09
CA ALA A 33 11.31 -28.90 11.67
C ALA A 33 11.12 -28.42 10.22
N ARG A 34 10.59 -29.26 9.33
CA ARG A 34 10.16 -28.84 7.97
C ARG A 34 9.02 -27.85 8.02
N ARG A 35 7.98 -28.10 8.84
CA ARG A 35 6.86 -27.15 9.02
C ARG A 35 7.34 -25.81 9.59
N ALA A 36 8.21 -25.84 10.59
CA ALA A 36 8.80 -24.63 11.17
C ALA A 36 9.57 -23.81 10.12
N PHE A 37 10.42 -24.47 9.33
CA PHE A 37 11.20 -23.83 8.28
C PHE A 37 10.33 -23.23 7.16
N VAL A 38 9.32 -23.97 6.69
CA VAL A 38 8.38 -23.46 5.67
C VAL A 38 7.62 -22.24 6.19
N ASN A 39 7.17 -22.28 7.44
CA ASN A 39 6.50 -21.14 8.07
C ASN A 39 7.42 -19.92 8.21
N GLU A 40 8.69 -20.13 8.55
CA GLU A 40 9.69 -19.07 8.62
C GLU A 40 9.92 -18.43 7.24
N LYS A 41 10.13 -19.24 6.21
CA LYS A 41 10.30 -18.74 4.83
C LYS A 41 9.06 -18.04 4.32
N ALA A 42 7.87 -18.59 4.55
CA ALA A 42 6.61 -17.94 4.20
C ALA A 42 6.46 -16.57 4.89
N ARG A 43 6.88 -16.45 6.15
CA ARG A 43 6.88 -15.19 6.90
C ARG A 43 7.87 -14.18 6.31
N GLU A 44 9.07 -14.61 5.93
CA GLU A 44 10.08 -13.80 5.26
C GLU A 44 9.57 -13.26 3.91
N PHE A 45 9.02 -14.13 3.06
CA PHE A 45 8.40 -13.73 1.79
C PHE A 45 7.27 -12.72 1.99
N THR A 46 6.38 -12.99 2.95
CA THR A 46 5.27 -12.09 3.28
C THR A 46 5.76 -10.71 3.70
N GLN A 47 6.83 -10.65 4.50
CA GLN A 47 7.45 -9.41 4.91
C GLN A 47 7.99 -8.62 3.71
N HIS A 48 8.69 -9.28 2.77
CA HIS A 48 9.21 -8.61 1.57
C HIS A 48 8.09 -8.08 0.67
N ILE A 49 6.99 -8.81 0.53
CA ILE A 49 5.81 -8.35 -0.21
C ILE A 49 5.27 -7.06 0.42
N TYR A 50 5.14 -7.00 1.74
CA TYR A 50 4.67 -5.79 2.42
C TYR A 50 5.63 -4.60 2.26
N VAL A 51 6.93 -4.86 2.27
CA VAL A 51 7.95 -3.82 2.05
C VAL A 51 7.91 -3.30 0.62
N ALA A 52 7.73 -4.18 -0.37
CA ALA A 52 7.56 -3.81 -1.76
C ALA A 52 6.30 -2.97 -1.98
N ASP A 53 5.15 -3.39 -1.41
CA ASP A 53 3.89 -2.62 -1.46
C ASP A 53 4.06 -1.22 -0.82
N ALA A 54 4.74 -1.13 0.33
CA ALA A 54 5.03 0.14 0.97
C ALA A 54 5.95 1.04 0.12
N LEU A 55 6.98 0.45 -0.50
CA LEU A 55 7.90 1.16 -1.39
C LEU A 55 7.18 1.73 -2.61
N ILE A 56 6.32 0.95 -3.26
CA ILE A 56 5.47 1.41 -4.36
C ILE A 56 4.55 2.54 -3.91
N ALA A 57 3.89 2.39 -2.76
CA ALA A 57 2.96 3.39 -2.26
C ALA A 57 3.65 4.72 -1.94
N ILE A 58 4.84 4.69 -1.33
CA ILE A 58 5.61 5.89 -1.02
C ILE A 58 6.14 6.52 -2.32
N ALA A 59 6.68 5.72 -3.25
CA ALA A 59 7.21 6.20 -4.53
C ALA A 59 6.16 6.91 -5.38
N THR A 60 4.94 6.38 -5.38
CA THR A 60 3.81 6.91 -6.17
C THR A 60 3.00 7.95 -5.41
N SER A 61 3.41 8.34 -4.21
CA SER A 61 2.75 9.41 -3.45
C SER A 61 3.20 10.78 -3.93
N ARG A 62 2.28 11.77 -3.92
CA ARG A 62 2.53 13.13 -4.43
C ARG A 62 3.77 13.82 -3.83
N ARG A 63 4.13 13.51 -2.59
CA ARG A 63 5.26 14.14 -1.86
C ARG A 63 6.47 13.20 -1.69
N GLY A 64 6.40 12.00 -2.26
CA GLY A 64 7.37 10.93 -2.01
C GLY A 64 7.44 10.52 -0.54
N GLU A 65 6.35 10.65 0.20
CA GLU A 65 6.24 10.36 1.62
C GLU A 65 4.83 9.91 2.02
N LEU A 66 4.75 8.99 2.98
CA LEU A 66 3.48 8.55 3.59
C LEU A 66 3.61 8.42 5.11
N ASP A 67 2.51 8.66 5.81
CA ASP A 67 2.43 8.42 7.25
C ASP A 67 2.29 6.91 7.56
N LEU A 68 2.85 6.50 8.69
CA LEU A 68 2.80 5.10 9.16
C LEU A 68 1.35 4.58 9.29
N GLY A 69 0.39 5.44 9.63
CA GLY A 69 -1.01 5.04 9.74
C GLY A 69 -1.62 4.68 8.39
N THR A 70 -1.28 5.41 7.32
CA THR A 70 -1.69 5.09 5.95
C THR A 70 -0.98 3.84 5.44
N ILE A 71 0.31 3.68 5.71
CA ILE A 71 1.05 2.47 5.32
C ILE A 71 0.49 1.24 6.05
N ALA A 72 0.30 1.29 7.37
CA ALA A 72 -0.27 0.18 8.14
C ALA A 72 -1.66 -0.22 7.62
N ARG A 73 -2.51 0.76 7.31
CA ARG A 73 -3.83 0.54 6.71
C ARG A 73 -3.79 -0.04 5.30
N LEU A 74 -2.77 0.30 4.50
CA LEU A 74 -2.55 -0.26 3.16
C LEU A 74 -2.18 -1.74 3.24
N LEU A 75 -1.27 -2.07 4.15
CA LEU A 75 -0.76 -3.42 4.35
C LEU A 75 -1.72 -4.31 5.16
N ASN A 76 -2.81 -3.72 5.68
CA ASN A 76 -3.74 -4.37 6.62
C ASN A 76 -3.03 -4.93 7.87
N LEU A 77 -2.09 -4.14 8.42
CA LEU A 77 -1.29 -4.48 9.60
C LEU A 77 -1.53 -3.48 10.73
N SER A 78 -1.16 -3.87 11.95
CA SER A 78 -1.03 -2.91 13.05
C SER A 78 0.11 -1.93 12.78
N LYS A 79 0.01 -0.71 13.33
CA LYS A 79 1.06 0.32 13.19
C LYS A 79 2.43 -0.19 13.67
N ALA A 80 2.44 -0.92 14.79
CA ALA A 80 3.65 -1.50 15.35
C ALA A 80 4.31 -2.49 14.37
N ARG A 81 3.53 -3.40 13.78
CA ARG A 81 4.05 -4.41 12.85
C ARG A 81 4.53 -3.80 11.53
N ALA A 82 3.77 -2.87 10.98
CA ALA A 82 4.20 -2.11 9.79
C ALA A 82 5.49 -1.33 10.07
N GLN A 83 5.61 -0.72 11.25
CA GLN A 83 6.82 -0.03 11.66
C GLN A 83 8.00 -0.99 11.75
N THR A 84 7.87 -2.16 12.39
CA THR A 84 8.94 -3.16 12.47
C THR A 84 9.48 -3.54 11.09
N TYR A 85 8.59 -3.79 10.12
CA TYR A 85 9.00 -4.17 8.77
C TYR A 85 9.71 -3.03 8.03
N LEU A 86 9.28 -1.78 8.22
CA LEU A 86 9.94 -0.62 7.60
C LEU A 86 11.26 -0.27 8.28
N ASP A 87 11.33 -0.35 9.61
CA ASP A 87 12.51 -0.01 10.40
C ASP A 87 13.71 -0.93 10.01
N MET A 88 13.44 -2.20 9.68
CA MET A 88 14.45 -3.15 9.13
C MET A 88 15.19 -2.63 7.89
N TYR A 89 14.56 -1.75 7.11
CA TYR A 89 15.12 -1.12 5.90
C TYR A 89 15.32 0.40 6.04
N SER A 90 15.24 0.93 7.27
CA SER A 90 15.37 2.36 7.57
C SER A 90 16.62 2.72 8.38
N GLU A 91 17.13 1.76 9.15
CA GLU A 91 18.26 1.93 10.08
C GLU A 91 19.56 2.34 9.39
N LYS A 92 20.35 3.21 10.04
CA LYS A 92 21.71 3.55 9.61
C LYS A 92 22.63 2.36 9.91
N GLY A 93 23.39 1.89 8.91
CA GLY A 93 24.31 0.76 9.05
C GLY A 93 23.82 -0.56 8.46
N ARG A 94 22.57 -0.62 7.98
CA ARG A 94 22.08 -1.74 7.18
C ARG A 94 22.64 -1.66 5.75
N PRO A 95 22.89 -2.80 5.08
CA PRO A 95 23.42 -2.81 3.71
C PRO A 95 22.46 -2.26 2.67
N LEU A 96 21.15 -2.26 2.96
CA LEU A 96 20.11 -1.76 2.07
C LEU A 96 19.21 -0.79 2.83
N ARG A 97 19.26 0.49 2.48
CA ARG A 97 18.51 1.53 3.16
C ARG A 97 17.47 2.10 2.23
N LEU A 98 16.30 1.46 2.18
CA LEU A 98 15.21 1.85 1.28
C LEU A 98 14.43 3.05 1.78
N PHE A 99 14.32 3.22 3.10
CA PHE A 99 13.47 4.24 3.70
C PHE A 99 14.23 5.18 4.63
N ARG A 100 13.68 6.38 4.78
CA ARG A 100 14.07 7.37 5.77
C ARG A 100 12.85 7.69 6.62
N ARG A 101 12.96 7.40 7.91
CA ARG A 101 11.97 7.74 8.93
C ARG A 101 12.19 9.16 9.46
N TYR A 102 11.10 9.90 9.67
CA TYR A 102 11.09 11.20 10.35
C TYR A 102 9.71 11.48 10.95
N ILE A 103 9.63 12.52 11.77
CA ILE A 103 8.44 12.84 12.56
C ILE A 103 7.92 14.20 12.11
N LYS A 104 6.60 14.30 11.91
CA LYS A 104 5.90 15.55 11.58
C LYS A 104 4.72 15.78 12.52
N PRO A 105 4.38 17.05 12.81
CA PRO A 105 3.17 17.34 13.58
C PRO A 105 1.94 16.87 12.80
N SER A 106 0.95 16.31 13.50
CA SER A 106 -0.34 15.97 12.87
C SER A 106 -1.04 17.22 12.31
N LEU A 107 -1.90 17.04 11.31
CA LEU A 107 -2.70 18.13 10.74
C LEU A 107 -3.51 18.86 11.82
N LEU A 108 -4.13 18.10 12.74
CA LEU A 108 -4.84 18.65 13.89
C LEU A 108 -3.93 19.55 14.74
N ARG A 109 -2.70 19.11 15.04
CA ARG A 109 -1.74 19.94 15.78
C ARG A 109 -1.35 21.20 15.01
N ARG A 110 -1.19 21.11 13.70
CA ARG A 110 -0.85 22.26 12.86
C ARG A 110 -1.98 23.30 12.84
N ILE A 111 -3.23 22.83 12.80
CA ILE A 111 -4.43 23.68 12.86
C ILE A 111 -4.60 24.25 14.27
N LEU A 112 -4.56 23.42 15.31
CA LEU A 112 -4.68 23.86 16.71
C LEU A 112 -3.56 24.81 17.12
N GLY A 113 -2.34 24.59 16.63
CA GLY A 113 -1.21 25.50 16.84
C GLY A 113 -1.42 26.85 16.17
N PHE A 114 -2.15 26.92 15.05
CA PHE A 114 -2.58 28.19 14.47
C PHE A 114 -3.56 28.95 15.37
N PHE A 115 -4.38 28.22 16.14
CA PHE A 115 -5.27 28.78 17.18
C PHE A 115 -4.61 28.91 18.57
N GLY A 116 -3.27 28.84 18.66
CA GLY A 116 -2.53 29.01 19.93
C GLY A 116 -2.57 27.81 20.87
N VAL A 117 -3.19 26.69 20.48
CA VAL A 117 -3.31 25.48 21.29
C VAL A 117 -2.24 24.47 20.87
N ASN A 118 -1.17 24.37 21.66
CA ASN A 118 -0.08 23.40 21.46
C ASN A 118 -0.43 21.97 21.96
N LYS A 119 -1.60 21.46 21.59
CA LYS A 119 -2.00 20.07 21.84
C LYS A 119 -2.06 19.29 20.53
N GLY A 120 -1.46 18.10 20.51
CA GLY A 120 -1.65 17.16 19.41
C GLY A 120 -0.53 16.14 19.22
N ARG A 121 -0.88 15.02 18.59
CA ARG A 121 0.03 13.88 18.38
C ARG A 121 1.04 14.16 17.27
N TRP A 122 2.22 13.61 17.42
CA TRP A 122 3.23 13.52 16.36
C TRP A 122 2.95 12.28 15.51
N ASN A 123 3.09 12.41 14.19
CA ASN A 123 2.93 11.31 13.26
C ASN A 123 4.29 10.91 12.68
N ILE A 124 4.52 9.60 12.61
CA ILE A 124 5.72 9.02 11.98
C ILE A 124 5.46 8.96 10.47
N TYR A 125 6.43 9.45 9.69
CA TYR A 125 6.43 9.41 8.24
C TYR A 125 7.64 8.65 7.72
N TYR A 126 7.46 8.04 6.56
CA TYR A 126 8.51 7.38 5.79
C TYR A 126 8.59 8.00 4.40
N ARG A 127 9.83 8.24 3.95
CA ARG A 127 10.19 8.68 2.60
C ARG A 127 11.20 7.70 2.01
N LEU A 128 11.24 7.58 0.69
CA LEU A 128 12.28 6.80 0.03
C LEU A 128 13.62 7.51 0.05
N THR A 129 14.69 6.73 0.22
CA THR A 129 16.06 7.17 -0.07
C THR A 129 16.34 7.11 -1.57
N SER A 130 17.54 7.51 -2.00
CA SER A 130 18.03 7.29 -3.36
C SER A 130 18.02 5.81 -3.75
N GLU A 131 18.46 4.93 -2.84
CA GLU A 131 18.45 3.47 -3.04
C GLU A 131 17.03 2.92 -3.20
N GLY A 132 16.10 3.35 -2.34
CA GLY A 132 14.70 2.95 -2.41
C GLY A 132 14.03 3.38 -3.72
N LEU A 133 14.37 4.57 -4.22
CA LEU A 133 13.86 5.07 -5.49
C LEU A 133 14.43 4.30 -6.69
N HIS A 134 15.72 3.98 -6.65
CA HIS A 134 16.36 3.17 -7.69
C HIS A 134 15.78 1.75 -7.73
N MET A 135 15.49 1.16 -6.57
CA MET A 135 14.79 -0.13 -6.49
C MET A 135 13.38 -0.04 -7.09
N PHE A 136 12.64 1.04 -6.82
CA PHE A 136 11.31 1.27 -7.41
C PHE A 136 11.34 1.30 -8.94
N TYR A 137 12.31 1.99 -9.55
CA TYR A 137 12.40 2.09 -11.02
C TYR A 137 12.65 0.75 -11.71
N ARG A 138 13.20 -0.23 -10.98
CA ARG A 138 13.41 -1.60 -11.48
C ARG A 138 12.17 -2.48 -11.33
N MET A 139 11.13 -2.03 -10.63
CA MET A 139 9.93 -2.82 -10.40
C MET A 139 8.98 -2.77 -11.62
N PRO A 140 8.33 -3.89 -11.98
CA PRO A 140 7.33 -3.92 -13.05
C PRO A 140 6.17 -2.94 -12.84
N HIS A 141 5.83 -2.66 -11.57
CA HIS A 141 4.78 -1.70 -11.22
C HIS A 141 5.09 -0.28 -11.72
N TYR A 142 6.36 0.14 -11.72
CA TYR A 142 6.75 1.44 -12.26
C TYR A 142 6.47 1.53 -13.76
N VAL A 143 6.80 0.48 -14.50
CA VAL A 143 6.59 0.43 -15.96
C VAL A 143 5.09 0.54 -16.28
N LYS A 144 4.24 -0.22 -15.58
CA LYS A 144 2.77 -0.16 -15.74
C LYS A 144 2.22 1.23 -15.42
N PHE A 145 2.63 1.80 -14.27
CA PHE A 145 2.17 3.12 -13.84
C PHE A 145 2.64 4.25 -14.76
N LYS A 146 3.89 4.19 -15.25
CA LYS A 146 4.45 5.22 -16.14
C LYS A 146 3.68 5.33 -17.45
N HIS A 147 3.22 4.23 -18.03
CA HIS A 147 2.58 4.25 -19.36
C HIS A 147 1.05 4.44 -19.31
N SER A 148 0.41 4.25 -18.16
CA SER A 148 -1.05 4.43 -18.01
C SER A 148 -1.43 5.89 -17.71
N ILE A 149 -2.00 6.58 -18.71
CA ILE A 149 -2.60 7.92 -18.53
C ILE A 149 -3.70 7.91 -17.45
N PRO A 150 -4.64 6.93 -17.43
CA PRO A 150 -5.65 6.83 -16.37
C PRO A 150 -5.03 6.76 -14.97
N ALA A 151 -3.98 5.96 -14.78
CA ALA A 151 -3.31 5.84 -13.49
C ALA A 151 -2.68 7.18 -13.03
N ARG A 152 -2.14 7.96 -13.96
CA ARG A 152 -1.61 9.30 -13.66
C ARG A 152 -2.71 10.25 -13.22
N ILE A 153 -3.84 10.30 -13.94
CA ILE A 153 -5.00 11.13 -13.58
C ILE A 153 -5.51 10.75 -12.18
N LEU A 154 -5.70 9.46 -11.91
CA LEU A 154 -6.15 8.99 -10.61
C LEU A 154 -5.16 9.30 -9.49
N SER A 155 -3.85 9.22 -9.76
CA SER A 155 -2.82 9.60 -8.78
C SER A 155 -2.80 11.10 -8.48
N LEU A 156 -3.18 11.95 -9.44
CA LEU A 156 -3.34 13.39 -9.21
C LEU A 156 -4.53 13.68 -8.29
N ILE A 157 -5.67 13.02 -8.55
CA ILE A 157 -6.91 13.19 -7.78
C ILE A 157 -6.74 12.64 -6.36
N THR A 158 -6.25 11.40 -6.26
CA THR A 158 -6.13 10.70 -4.98
C THR A 158 -4.84 11.03 -4.25
N GLY A 159 -3.83 11.61 -4.91
CA GLY A 159 -2.52 11.95 -4.35
C GLY A 159 -1.59 10.75 -4.13
N VAL A 160 -1.97 9.54 -4.55
CA VAL A 160 -1.17 8.31 -4.47
C VAL A 160 -1.47 7.40 -5.66
N GLY A 161 -0.45 6.80 -6.28
CA GLY A 161 -0.61 5.92 -7.46
C GLY A 161 -0.81 4.43 -7.14
N HIS A 162 -0.86 4.02 -5.87
CA HIS A 162 -1.05 2.62 -5.48
C HIS A 162 -2.54 2.21 -5.62
N PRO A 163 -2.87 1.14 -6.37
CA PRO A 163 -4.27 0.76 -6.69
C PRO A 163 -5.18 0.63 -5.46
N LYS A 164 -4.76 -0.11 -4.42
CA LYS A 164 -5.53 -0.25 -3.17
C LYS A 164 -5.84 1.09 -2.49
N LEU A 165 -4.93 2.07 -2.54
CA LEU A 165 -5.14 3.40 -1.97
C LEU A 165 -6.04 4.26 -2.86
N ILE A 166 -5.91 4.14 -4.18
CA ILE A 166 -6.78 4.82 -5.15
C ILE A 166 -8.23 4.43 -4.89
N TYR A 167 -8.55 3.14 -4.86
CA TYR A 167 -9.91 2.65 -4.61
C TYR A 167 -10.47 3.13 -3.28
N ARG A 168 -9.67 3.06 -2.22
CA ARG A 168 -10.11 3.49 -0.89
C ARG A 168 -10.41 4.99 -0.86
N ARG A 169 -9.60 5.82 -1.49
CA ARG A 169 -9.81 7.27 -1.55
C ARG A 169 -10.97 7.63 -2.47
N LEU A 170 -11.09 6.99 -3.64
CA LEU A 170 -12.23 7.16 -4.53
C LEU A 170 -13.55 6.78 -3.85
N SER A 171 -13.59 5.63 -3.17
CA SER A 171 -14.76 5.22 -2.39
C SER A 171 -15.15 6.28 -1.37
N LEU A 172 -14.19 6.83 -0.61
CA LEU A 172 -14.49 7.91 0.34
C LEU A 172 -15.01 9.18 -0.35
N ILE A 173 -14.42 9.59 -1.47
CA ILE A 173 -14.86 10.76 -2.24
C ILE A 173 -16.30 10.55 -2.75
N ILE A 174 -16.58 9.37 -3.32
CA ILE A 174 -17.89 9.02 -3.85
C ILE A 174 -18.94 9.00 -2.72
N THR A 175 -18.64 8.35 -1.59
CA THR A 175 -19.56 8.28 -0.45
C THR A 175 -19.82 9.66 0.16
N LEU A 176 -18.79 10.50 0.31
CA LEU A 176 -18.94 11.86 0.84
C LEU A 176 -19.75 12.76 -0.09
N GLY A 177 -19.53 12.69 -1.40
CA GLY A 177 -20.32 13.47 -2.35
C GLY A 177 -21.77 12.99 -2.42
N ASN A 178 -22.02 11.68 -2.35
CA ASN A 178 -23.38 11.15 -2.24
C ASN A 178 -24.08 11.66 -0.97
N LEU A 179 -23.37 11.66 0.17
CA LEU A 179 -23.91 12.18 1.42
C LEU A 179 -24.22 13.68 1.33
N ALA A 180 -23.34 14.47 0.71
CA ALA A 180 -23.57 15.90 0.49
C ALA A 180 -24.81 16.16 -0.38
N LEU A 181 -25.00 15.37 -1.44
CA LEU A 181 -26.18 15.47 -2.28
C LEU A 181 -27.47 15.13 -1.52
N ILE A 182 -27.45 14.06 -0.71
CA ILE A 182 -28.59 13.69 0.13
C ILE A 182 -28.95 14.84 1.09
N ILE A 183 -27.97 15.41 1.79
CA ILE A 183 -28.19 16.55 2.69
C ILE A 183 -28.78 17.74 1.94
N SER A 184 -28.26 18.05 0.74
CA SER A 184 -28.76 19.16 -0.08
C SER A 184 -30.21 18.93 -0.56
N ALA A 185 -30.58 17.69 -0.87
CA ALA A 185 -31.93 17.33 -1.25
C ALA A 185 -32.90 17.47 -0.07
N PHE A 186 -32.51 17.03 1.13
CA PHE A 186 -33.30 17.18 2.36
C PHE A 186 -33.48 18.66 2.76
N ALA A 187 -32.51 19.52 2.46
CA ALA A 187 -32.59 20.96 2.72
C ALA A 187 -33.53 21.72 1.74
N GLY A 188 -34.20 21.02 0.82
CA GLY A 188 -35.23 21.61 -0.04
C GLY A 188 -34.71 22.53 -1.14
N PHE A 189 -33.41 22.44 -1.49
CA PHE A 189 -32.85 23.23 -2.58
C PHE A 189 -33.45 22.79 -3.93
N ALA A 190 -34.29 23.64 -4.53
CA ALA A 190 -34.93 23.37 -5.83
C ALA A 190 -33.94 23.18 -7.00
N TRP A 191 -32.68 23.57 -6.83
CA TRP A 191 -31.63 23.57 -7.86
C TRP A 191 -30.71 22.34 -7.77
N VAL A 192 -31.05 21.33 -6.98
CA VAL A 192 -30.19 20.14 -6.73
C VAL A 192 -30.05 19.22 -7.96
N THR A 193 -30.96 19.32 -8.94
CA THR A 193 -30.93 18.48 -10.15
C THR A 193 -29.65 18.63 -10.97
N ILE A 194 -29.15 19.87 -11.13
CA ILE A 194 -27.93 20.16 -11.90
C ILE A 194 -26.67 19.59 -11.20
N PRO A 195 -26.43 19.85 -9.88
CA PRO A 195 -25.36 19.21 -9.13
C PRO A 195 -25.41 17.67 -9.14
N VAL A 196 -26.60 17.08 -9.04
CA VAL A 196 -26.76 15.60 -9.10
C VAL A 196 -26.33 15.06 -10.45
N ALA A 197 -26.78 15.66 -11.56
CA ALA A 197 -26.39 15.24 -12.90
C ALA A 197 -24.88 15.37 -13.11
N MET A 198 -24.28 16.49 -12.71
CA MET A 198 -22.82 16.68 -12.79
C MET A 198 -22.06 15.65 -11.96
N TRP A 199 -22.53 15.32 -10.75
CA TRP A 199 -21.91 14.33 -9.90
C TRP A 199 -21.99 12.91 -10.47
N LEU A 200 -23.12 12.53 -11.06
CA LEU A 200 -23.27 11.22 -11.72
C LEU A 200 -22.31 11.06 -12.91
N VAL A 201 -22.14 12.11 -13.71
CA VAL A 201 -21.17 12.11 -14.81
C VAL A 201 -19.74 12.01 -14.26
N ALA A 202 -19.40 12.81 -13.25
CA ALA A 202 -18.08 12.79 -12.63
C ALA A 202 -17.73 11.41 -12.03
N THR A 203 -18.67 10.80 -11.29
CA THR A 203 -18.47 9.47 -10.70
C THR A 203 -18.33 8.38 -11.76
N SER A 204 -19.11 8.44 -12.84
CA SER A 204 -18.98 7.51 -13.98
C SER A 204 -17.61 7.59 -14.65
N ILE A 205 -17.11 8.81 -14.90
CA ILE A 205 -15.76 9.02 -15.45
C ILE A 205 -14.68 8.46 -14.51
N LEU A 206 -14.80 8.70 -13.20
CA LEU A 206 -13.83 8.17 -12.22
C LEU A 206 -13.82 6.64 -12.19
N LEU A 207 -14.98 5.99 -12.31
CA LEU A 207 -15.08 4.52 -12.35
C LEU A 207 -14.47 3.95 -13.63
N ILE A 208 -14.73 4.58 -14.79
CA ILE A 208 -14.13 4.19 -16.06
C ILE A 208 -12.60 4.31 -15.99
N LEU A 209 -12.08 5.44 -15.49
CA LEU A 209 -10.65 5.62 -15.29
C LEU A 209 -10.05 4.56 -14.37
N ALA A 210 -10.76 4.20 -13.28
CA ALA A 210 -10.31 3.17 -12.36
C ALA A 210 -10.25 1.78 -13.02
N MET A 211 -11.15 1.47 -13.95
CA MET A 211 -11.15 0.23 -14.70
C MET A 211 -9.95 0.14 -15.67
N TYR A 212 -9.62 1.23 -16.38
CA TYR A 212 -8.50 1.26 -17.34
C TYR A 212 -7.12 1.46 -16.70
N ALA A 213 -7.05 1.85 -15.43
CA ALA A 213 -5.78 2.07 -14.72
C ALA A 213 -5.11 0.77 -14.23
N LEU A 214 -5.82 -0.36 -14.25
CA LEU A 214 -5.39 -1.67 -13.76
C LEU A 214 -5.14 -2.67 -14.90
#